data_AF-A0A7C5B8E5-F1
#
_entry.id   AF-A0A7C5B8E5-F1
#
_cell.length_a   1.000
_cell.length_b   1.000
_cell.length_c   1.000
_cell.angle_alpha   90.00
_cell.angle_beta   90.00
_cell.angle_gamma   90.00
#
_symmetry.space_group_name_H-M   'P 1'
#
loop_
_entity.id
_entity.type
_entity.pdbx_description
1 polymer ?
#
loop_
_entity_poly.entity_id
_entity_poly.type
_entity_poly.pdbx_seq_one_letter_code
_entity_poly.pdbx_strand_id
1 'polypeptide(L)'
;MVVSFLAFFMEYSLRGINGFLKGPAMVIPVFANYFTYLALIEEFIGRFKLKDCQVWIVAEFFALLWQLVSVAGVYYPPYVFGIGLGDLIINNVIWWPTIQTLFAVYIAHRLTPHVDRSKPLMNKYTIVLFFILFVFVSVSWRFFVSPPVTLWQFSVVLTLTCLFALLSFRIISSNIKRRVELTPFKPDKFLDVIAVIMVMFLTVSFFFLIDGGTDTPHLINRQALIANIIVSPIIALALHLRRITSKQPISI
;
A
#
# COMPACT_ATOMS: atom_id res chain seq x y z
N MET A 1 6.54 -6.49 10.51
CA MET A 1 6.43 -7.85 9.93
C MET A 1 4.98 -8.25 9.67
N VAL A 2 4.07 -8.19 10.66
CA VAL A 2 2.64 -8.53 10.45
C VAL A 2 2.00 -7.68 9.35
N VAL A 3 2.22 -6.36 9.35
CA VAL A 3 1.70 -5.45 8.32
C VAL A 3 2.19 -5.88 6.93
N SER A 4 3.48 -6.18 6.79
CA SER A 4 4.09 -6.62 5.53
C SER A 4 3.52 -7.94 5.04
N PHE A 5 3.26 -8.89 5.94
CA PHE A 5 2.60 -10.14 5.60
C PHE A 5 1.17 -9.92 5.11
N LEU A 6 0.40 -9.04 5.75
CA LEU A 6 -0.96 -8.71 5.31
C LEU A 6 -0.99 -8.06 3.93
N ALA A 7 -0.10 -7.09 3.67
CA ALA A 7 -0.02 -6.45 2.34
C ALA A 7 0.45 -7.44 1.27
N PHE A 8 1.39 -8.33 1.60
CA PHE A 8 1.80 -9.41 0.73
C PHE A 8 0.64 -10.37 0.43
N PHE A 9 -0.15 -10.74 1.44
CA PHE A 9 -1.33 -11.58 1.25
C PHE A 9 -2.39 -10.89 0.38
N MET A 10 -2.60 -9.58 0.58
CA MET A 10 -3.48 -8.77 -0.28
C MET A 10 -3.00 -8.77 -1.74
N GLU A 11 -1.71 -8.56 -1.98
CA GLU A 11 -1.14 -8.62 -3.33
C GLU A 11 -1.36 -9.99 -3.98
N TYR A 12 -1.05 -11.08 -3.26
CA TYR A 12 -1.19 -12.41 -3.81
C TYR A 12 -2.65 -12.84 -3.99
N SER A 13 -3.58 -12.27 -3.22
CA SER A 13 -5.01 -12.47 -3.44
C SER A 13 -5.47 -11.99 -4.83
N LEU A 14 -4.80 -11.00 -5.44
CA LEU A 14 -5.05 -10.54 -6.82
C LEU A 14 -4.48 -11.49 -7.89
N ARG A 15 -3.49 -12.29 -7.51
CA ARG A 15 -2.75 -13.20 -8.39
C ARG A 15 -3.29 -14.63 -8.31
N GLY A 16 -3.92 -14.97 -7.20
CA GLY A 16 -4.40 -16.32 -6.89
C GLY A 16 -3.27 -17.32 -6.67
N ILE A 17 -3.66 -18.53 -6.25
CA ILE A 17 -2.72 -19.63 -5.98
C ILE A 17 -1.93 -20.03 -7.24
N ASN A 18 -2.55 -19.98 -8.41
CA ASN A 18 -1.86 -20.28 -9.68
C ASN A 18 -0.78 -19.25 -9.99
N GLY A 19 -1.03 -17.97 -9.71
CA GLY A 19 -0.04 -16.91 -9.86
C GLY A 19 1.16 -17.12 -8.93
N PHE A 20 0.91 -17.57 -7.70
CA PHE A 20 1.94 -17.95 -6.75
C PHE A 20 2.78 -19.14 -7.22
N LEU A 21 2.14 -20.23 -7.66
CA LEU A 21 2.82 -21.46 -8.07
C LEU A 21 3.62 -21.32 -9.38
N LYS A 22 3.15 -20.51 -10.32
CA LYS A 22 3.83 -20.28 -11.62
C LYS A 22 4.99 -19.29 -11.54
N GLY A 23 5.05 -18.45 -10.51
CA GLY A 23 6.09 -17.43 -10.34
C GLY A 23 6.65 -17.35 -8.93
N PRO A 24 7.15 -18.46 -8.34
CA PRO A 24 7.63 -18.47 -6.96
C PRO A 24 8.84 -17.53 -6.76
N ALA A 25 9.65 -17.31 -7.80
CA ALA A 25 10.76 -16.36 -7.76
C ALA A 25 10.29 -14.90 -7.52
N MET A 26 9.05 -14.56 -7.90
CA MET A 26 8.49 -13.22 -7.70
C MET A 26 8.10 -12.95 -6.24
N VAL A 27 8.00 -13.98 -5.40
CA VAL A 27 7.68 -13.86 -3.97
C VAL A 27 8.68 -12.97 -3.25
N ILE A 28 9.98 -13.16 -3.52
CA ILE A 28 11.05 -12.43 -2.85
C ILE A 28 11.01 -10.93 -3.18
N PRO A 29 11.03 -10.48 -4.46
CA PRO A 29 10.99 -9.06 -4.77
C PRO A 29 9.66 -8.41 -4.38
N VAL A 30 8.52 -9.12 -4.47
CA VAL A 30 7.23 -8.60 -3.98
C VAL A 30 7.27 -8.39 -2.48
N PHE A 31 7.70 -9.40 -1.72
CA PHE A 31 7.83 -9.30 -0.28
C PHE A 31 8.82 -8.22 0.13
N ALA A 32 10.00 -8.16 -0.50
CA ALA A 32 11.01 -7.14 -0.20
C ALA A 32 10.48 -5.71 -0.44
N ASN A 33 9.69 -5.52 -1.51
CA ASN A 33 9.05 -4.23 -1.78
C ASN A 33 8.07 -3.83 -0.67
N TYR A 34 7.11 -4.69 -0.35
CA TYR A 34 6.12 -4.42 0.71
C TYR A 34 6.74 -4.34 2.10
N PHE A 35 7.78 -5.14 2.37
CA PHE A 35 8.48 -5.13 3.64
C PHE A 35 9.23 -3.81 3.83
N THR A 36 10.03 -3.38 2.85
CA THR A 36 10.75 -2.10 2.94
C THR A 36 9.81 -0.92 3.03
N TYR A 37 8.76 -0.90 2.20
CA TYR A 37 7.70 0.10 2.22
C TYR A 37 7.05 0.21 3.62
N LEU A 38 6.50 -0.89 4.14
CA LEU A 38 5.73 -0.85 5.38
C LEU A 38 6.62 -0.70 6.62
N ALA A 39 7.88 -1.15 6.57
CA ALA A 39 8.83 -0.90 7.63
C ALA A 39 9.16 0.59 7.74
N LEU A 40 9.30 1.31 6.61
CA LEU A 40 9.49 2.77 6.61
C LEU A 40 8.23 3.49 7.11
N ILE A 41 7.04 3.04 6.72
CA ILE A 41 5.78 3.60 7.24
C ILE A 41 5.67 3.40 8.75
N GLU A 42 5.89 2.19 9.26
CA GLU A 42 5.81 1.88 10.70
C GLU A 42 6.85 2.68 11.50
N GLU A 43 8.07 2.84 10.96
CA GLU A 43 9.09 3.73 11.52
C GLU A 43 8.63 5.19 11.56
N PHE A 44 8.01 5.69 10.49
CA PHE A 44 7.52 7.07 10.45
C PHE A 44 6.34 7.30 11.39
N ILE A 45 5.43 6.33 11.53
CA ILE A 45 4.37 6.34 12.54
C ILE A 45 4.97 6.46 13.94
N GLY A 46 5.90 5.58 14.28
CA GLY A 46 6.51 5.54 15.62
C GLY A 46 7.35 6.77 15.93
N ARG A 47 8.22 7.18 15.00
CA ARG A 47 9.16 8.31 15.18
C ARG A 47 8.48 9.67 15.10
N PHE A 48 7.56 9.86 14.15
CA PHE A 48 6.92 11.16 13.88
C PHE A 48 5.47 11.24 14.34
N LYS A 49 4.98 10.20 15.02
CA LYS A 49 3.68 10.20 15.71
C LYS A 49 2.55 10.55 14.74
N LEU A 50 2.62 9.94 13.56
CA LEU A 50 1.73 10.25 12.45
C LEU A 50 0.32 9.77 12.77
N LYS A 51 -0.67 10.61 12.48
CA LYS A 51 -2.09 10.24 12.48
C LYS A 51 -2.46 9.53 11.19
N ASP A 52 -3.62 8.86 11.17
CA ASP A 52 -4.16 8.17 9.99
C ASP A 52 -4.09 8.97 8.67
N CYS A 53 -4.56 10.23 8.62
CA CYS A 53 -4.44 11.08 7.43
C CYS A 53 -2.98 11.34 7.02
N GLN A 54 -2.09 11.47 8.00
CA GLN A 54 -0.68 11.74 7.76
C GLN A 54 0.02 10.48 7.21
N VAL A 55 -0.30 9.32 7.77
CA VAL A 55 0.15 8.03 7.24
C VAL A 55 -0.36 7.82 5.83
N TRP A 56 -1.61 8.16 5.54
CA TRP A 56 -2.17 8.07 4.19
C TRP A 56 -1.35 8.89 3.19
N ILE A 57 -1.00 10.14 3.52
CA ILE A 57 -0.20 11.02 2.66
C ILE A 57 1.22 10.47 2.45
N VAL A 58 1.84 9.96 3.51
CA VAL A 58 3.19 9.37 3.42
C VAL A 58 3.18 8.08 2.62
N ALA A 59 2.15 7.24 2.81
CA ALA A 59 1.91 6.04 2.01
C ALA A 59 1.75 6.35 0.52
N GLU A 60 0.98 7.40 0.20
CA GLU A 60 0.78 7.88 -1.16
C GLU A 60 2.10 8.31 -1.82
N PHE A 61 3.00 8.97 -1.09
CA PHE A 61 4.33 9.29 -1.60
C PHE A 61 5.10 8.04 -2.05
N PHE A 62 5.12 6.98 -1.24
CA PHE A 62 5.79 5.73 -1.61
C PHE A 62 5.06 5.00 -2.75
N ALA A 63 3.73 5.01 -2.76
CA ALA A 63 2.94 4.41 -3.84
C ALA A 63 3.24 5.10 -5.18
N LEU A 64 3.25 6.44 -5.23
CA LEU A 64 3.61 7.20 -6.44
C LEU A 64 5.08 6.99 -6.83
N LEU A 65 5.98 6.91 -5.85
CA LEU A 65 7.38 6.58 -6.12
C LEU A 65 7.50 5.20 -6.77
N TRP A 66 6.73 4.21 -6.31
CA TRP A 66 6.64 2.90 -6.95
C TRP A 66 6.12 3.00 -8.40
N GLN A 67 5.05 3.77 -8.66
CA GLN A 67 4.55 3.98 -10.02
C GLN A 67 5.60 4.66 -10.93
N LEU A 68 6.43 5.53 -10.35
CA LEU A 68 7.49 6.23 -11.06
C LEU A 68 8.62 5.28 -11.45
N VAL A 69 9.05 4.41 -10.54
CA VAL A 69 10.25 3.59 -10.75
C VAL A 69 9.98 2.13 -11.13
N SER A 70 8.73 1.67 -11.08
CA SER A 70 8.33 0.29 -11.40
C SER A 70 7.44 0.20 -12.64
N VAL A 71 6.92 -1.00 -12.90
CA VAL A 71 5.90 -1.27 -13.94
C VAL A 71 4.54 -0.90 -13.38
N ALA A 72 3.91 0.10 -13.98
CA ALA A 72 2.71 0.71 -13.44
C ALA A 72 1.52 0.55 -14.38
N GLY A 73 0.37 0.12 -13.82
CA GLY A 73 -0.92 0.07 -14.52
C GLY A 73 -1.34 1.45 -15.07
N VAL A 74 -0.89 2.53 -14.42
CA VAL A 74 -1.22 3.91 -14.80
C VAL A 74 -0.69 4.33 -16.17
N TYR A 75 0.22 3.56 -16.77
CA TYR A 75 0.72 3.79 -18.12
C TYR A 75 -0.03 3.02 -19.20
N TYR A 76 -1.14 2.35 -18.86
CA TYR A 76 -2.02 1.67 -19.81
C TYR A 76 -3.31 2.48 -20.06
N PRO A 77 -3.90 2.39 -21.27
CA PRO A 77 -5.12 3.10 -21.62
C PRO A 77 -6.34 2.50 -20.89
N PRO A 78 -7.44 3.27 -20.74
CA PRO A 78 -7.71 4.59 -21.31
C PRO A 78 -7.04 5.74 -20.54
N TYR A 79 -6.50 6.72 -21.28
CA TYR A 79 -5.76 7.85 -20.69
C TYR A 79 -6.63 9.09 -20.47
N VAL A 80 -6.45 9.73 -19.32
CA VAL A 80 -6.90 11.10 -19.02
C VAL A 80 -5.67 11.85 -18.50
N PHE A 81 -5.37 13.01 -19.09
CA PHE A 81 -4.10 13.73 -18.87
C PHE A 81 -2.84 12.88 -19.15
N GLY A 82 -2.94 11.90 -20.03
CA GLY A 82 -1.82 11.02 -20.42
C GLY A 82 -1.64 9.78 -19.55
N ILE A 83 -2.37 9.63 -18.45
CA ILE A 83 -2.28 8.46 -17.55
C ILE A 83 -3.65 7.79 -17.36
N GLY A 84 -3.65 6.51 -17.01
CA GLY A 84 -4.85 5.78 -16.61
C GLY A 84 -5.37 6.28 -15.27
N LEU A 85 -6.23 7.31 -15.29
CA LEU A 85 -6.71 7.97 -14.07
C LEU A 85 -7.50 7.01 -13.17
N GLY A 86 -8.26 6.08 -13.76
CA GLY A 86 -8.95 5.03 -13.02
C GLY A 86 -7.98 4.12 -12.27
N ASP A 87 -6.94 3.64 -12.95
CA ASP A 87 -5.88 2.83 -12.34
C ASP A 87 -5.09 3.60 -11.29
N LEU A 88 -4.84 4.88 -11.51
CA LEU A 88 -4.23 5.74 -10.50
C LEU A 88 -5.14 5.81 -9.28
N ILE A 89 -6.42 6.17 -9.41
CA ILE A 89 -7.32 6.28 -8.26
C ILE A 89 -7.42 4.94 -7.50
N ILE A 90 -7.62 3.83 -8.21
CA ILE A 90 -7.74 2.52 -7.57
C ILE A 90 -6.43 2.15 -6.86
N ASN A 91 -5.28 2.26 -7.51
CA ASN A 91 -4.02 1.82 -6.91
C ASN A 91 -3.55 2.77 -5.82
N ASN A 92 -3.57 4.07 -6.11
CA ASN A 92 -2.96 5.09 -5.29
C ASN A 92 -3.91 5.62 -4.22
N VAL A 93 -5.21 5.74 -4.44
CA VAL A 93 -6.11 6.22 -3.37
C VAL A 93 -6.65 5.07 -2.51
N ILE A 94 -7.05 3.98 -3.17
CA ILE A 94 -7.82 2.90 -2.52
C ILE A 94 -6.88 1.80 -2.05
N TRP A 95 -6.11 1.21 -2.97
CA TRP A 95 -5.38 -0.03 -2.70
C TRP A 95 -4.19 0.20 -1.76
N TRP A 96 -3.21 1.00 -2.18
CA TRP A 96 -1.94 1.14 -1.44
C TRP A 96 -2.11 1.86 -0.09
N PRO A 97 -2.57 3.12 -0.01
CA PRO A 97 -2.62 3.83 1.26
C PRO A 97 -3.78 3.40 2.16
N THR A 98 -4.96 3.12 1.59
CA THR A 98 -6.13 2.83 2.42
C THR A 98 -6.15 1.36 2.87
N ILE A 99 -6.11 0.42 1.93
CA ILE A 99 -6.26 -1.01 2.23
C ILE A 99 -4.92 -1.62 2.69
N GLN A 100 -3.86 -1.52 1.88
CA GLN A 100 -2.58 -2.18 2.16
C GLN A 100 -1.76 -1.47 3.25
N THR A 101 -2.13 -0.25 3.64
CA THR A 101 -1.40 0.50 4.66
C THR A 101 -2.24 0.81 5.88
N LEU A 102 -3.19 1.75 5.82
CA LEU A 102 -3.98 2.12 7.01
C LEU A 102 -4.70 0.93 7.62
N PHE A 103 -5.40 0.16 6.78
CA PHE A 103 -6.17 -0.96 7.25
C PHE A 103 -5.29 -2.15 7.67
N ALA A 104 -4.20 -2.41 6.95
CA ALA A 104 -3.21 -3.41 7.35
C ALA A 104 -2.53 -3.06 8.69
N VAL A 105 -2.22 -1.78 8.94
CA VAL A 105 -1.67 -1.30 10.22
C VAL A 105 -2.69 -1.48 11.35
N TYR A 106 -3.96 -1.12 11.11
CA TYR A 106 -5.05 -1.36 12.06
C TYR A 106 -5.13 -2.84 12.47
N ILE A 107 -5.16 -3.76 11.49
CA ILE A 107 -5.21 -5.20 11.75
C ILE A 107 -3.97 -5.65 12.52
N ALA A 108 -2.78 -5.18 12.14
CA ALA A 108 -1.55 -5.53 12.85
C ALA A 108 -1.55 -5.05 14.31
N HIS A 109 -2.06 -3.85 14.59
CA HIS A 109 -2.22 -3.34 15.96
C HIS A 109 -3.19 -4.21 16.76
N ARG A 110 -4.29 -4.62 16.13
CA ARG A 110 -5.27 -5.50 16.76
C ARG A 110 -4.69 -6.87 17.13
N LEU A 111 -3.85 -7.44 16.27
CA LEU A 111 -3.22 -8.76 16.47
C LEU A 111 -2.04 -8.73 17.44
N THR A 112 -1.36 -7.59 17.55
CA THR A 112 -0.16 -7.45 18.39
C THR A 112 -0.24 -6.20 19.26
N PRO A 113 -1.19 -6.17 20.22
CA PRO A 113 -1.43 -4.98 21.06
C PRO A 113 -0.30 -4.70 22.05
N HIS A 114 0.54 -5.70 22.35
CA HIS A 114 1.64 -5.58 23.32
C HIS A 114 2.93 -4.98 22.73
N VAL A 115 2.98 -4.79 21.41
CA VAL A 115 4.17 -4.24 20.74
C VAL A 115 4.18 -2.72 20.89
N ASP A 116 5.20 -2.21 21.58
CA ASP A 116 5.43 -0.79 21.74
C ASP A 116 5.97 -0.17 20.45
N ARG A 117 5.05 0.41 19.67
CA ARG A 117 5.35 1.10 18.41
C ARG A 117 5.68 2.58 18.60
N SER A 118 5.73 3.04 19.85
CA SER A 118 6.14 4.41 20.13
C SER A 118 7.67 4.59 19.98
N LYS A 119 8.42 3.48 20.00
CA LYS A 119 9.87 3.47 19.88
C LYS A 119 10.30 3.40 18.40
N PRO A 120 11.36 4.14 18.02
CA PRO A 120 11.95 3.98 16.70
C PRO A 120 12.46 2.54 16.54
N LEU A 121 12.11 1.90 15.44
CA LEU A 121 12.54 0.57 15.05
C LEU A 121 13.94 0.59 14.44
N MET A 122 14.28 1.69 13.76
CA MET A 122 15.47 1.81 12.93
C MET A 122 16.35 3.01 13.32
N ASN A 123 17.66 2.90 13.10
CA ASN A 123 18.54 4.07 13.15
C ASN A 123 18.48 4.83 11.80
N LYS A 124 19.07 6.04 11.74
CA LYS A 124 19.03 6.89 10.53
C LYS A 124 19.63 6.21 9.30
N TYR A 125 20.70 5.43 9.47
CA TYR A 125 21.36 4.72 8.37
C TYR A 125 20.49 3.57 7.85
N THR A 126 19.83 2.84 8.75
CA THR A 126 18.90 1.78 8.39
C THR A 126 17.69 2.33 7.63
N ILE A 127 17.18 3.50 7.99
CA ILE A 127 16.10 4.18 7.23
C ILE A 127 16.56 4.46 5.79
N VAL A 128 17.75 5.06 5.63
CA VAL A 128 18.30 5.35 4.30
C VAL A 128 18.52 4.07 3.51
N LEU A 129 19.06 3.02 4.14
CA LEU A 129 19.27 1.71 3.52
C LEU A 129 17.95 1.08 3.05
N PHE A 130 16.91 1.12 3.89
CA PHE A 130 15.59 0.58 3.53
C PHE A 130 14.94 1.39 2.41
N PHE A 131 15.13 2.71 2.39
CA PHE A 131 14.65 3.55 1.29
C PHE A 131 15.37 3.22 -0.03
N ILE A 132 16.69 3.08 0.00
CA ILE A 132 17.48 2.66 -1.16
C ILE A 132 17.03 1.27 -1.63
N LEU A 133 16.83 0.34 -0.70
CA LEU A 133 16.37 -1.02 -1.03
C LEU A 133 14.97 -1.00 -1.65
N PHE A 134 14.04 -0.20 -1.13
CA PHE A 134 12.72 0.00 -1.72
C PHE A 134 12.81 0.49 -3.18
N VAL A 135 13.62 1.53 -3.42
CA VAL A 135 13.83 2.07 -4.77
C VAL A 135 14.50 1.04 -5.68
N PHE A 136 15.55 0.38 -5.21
CA PHE A 136 16.30 -0.61 -5.98
C PHE A 136 15.42 -1.80 -6.38
N VAL A 137 14.68 -2.37 -5.42
CA VAL A 137 13.71 -3.43 -5.70
C VAL A 137 12.69 -2.95 -6.70
N SER A 138 12.09 -1.77 -6.50
CA SER A 138 11.07 -1.22 -7.40
C SER A 138 11.59 -0.99 -8.83
N VAL A 139 12.81 -0.46 -8.99
CA VAL A 139 13.48 -0.29 -10.29
C VAL A 139 13.74 -1.63 -10.97
N SER A 140 14.10 -2.67 -10.21
CA SER A 140 14.40 -3.98 -10.79
C SER A 140 13.25 -4.54 -11.63
N TRP A 141 12.00 -4.19 -11.29
CA TRP A 141 10.80 -4.58 -12.02
C TRP A 141 10.74 -4.00 -13.44
N ARG A 142 11.33 -2.82 -13.69
CA ARG A 142 11.35 -2.22 -15.04
C ARG A 142 12.09 -3.08 -16.05
N PHE A 143 13.08 -3.84 -15.62
CA PHE A 143 13.86 -4.70 -16.51
C PHE A 143 13.08 -5.94 -16.97
N PHE A 144 11.99 -6.30 -16.29
CA PHE A 144 11.22 -7.49 -16.64
C PHE A 144 10.12 -7.18 -17.64
N VAL A 145 9.33 -6.11 -17.43
CA VAL A 145 8.25 -5.76 -18.38
C VAL A 145 7.84 -4.28 -18.26
N SER A 146 8.46 -3.35 -19.00
CA SER A 146 7.97 -1.96 -19.03
C SER A 146 7.42 -1.57 -20.39
N PRO A 147 6.14 -1.12 -20.47
CA PRO A 147 5.68 -0.44 -21.67
C PRO A 147 6.54 0.83 -21.87
N PRO A 148 6.76 1.28 -23.11
CA PRO A 148 7.45 2.53 -23.35
C PRO A 148 6.65 3.68 -22.71
N VAL A 149 7.26 4.34 -21.72
CA VAL A 149 6.65 5.47 -21.01
C VAL A 149 6.98 6.76 -21.74
N THR A 150 5.97 7.51 -22.13
CA THR A 150 6.17 8.83 -22.76
C THR A 150 6.72 9.84 -21.76
N LEU A 151 7.46 10.84 -22.24
CA LEU A 151 7.97 11.92 -21.38
C LEU A 151 6.82 12.60 -20.61
N TRP A 152 5.69 12.82 -21.28
CA TRP A 152 4.50 13.41 -20.66
C TRP A 152 3.95 12.57 -19.50
N GLN A 153 3.76 11.27 -19.71
CA GLN A 153 3.33 10.33 -18.65
C GLN A 153 4.25 10.37 -17.44
N PHE A 154 5.56 10.31 -17.69
CA PHE A 154 6.57 10.38 -16.64
C PHE A 154 6.49 11.72 -15.88
N SER A 155 6.39 12.85 -16.59
CA SER A 155 6.29 14.17 -15.98
C SER A 155 5.06 14.34 -15.07
N VAL A 156 3.91 13.77 -15.44
CA VAL A 156 2.70 13.80 -14.62
C VAL A 156 2.91 13.04 -13.32
N VAL A 157 3.37 11.79 -13.38
CA VAL A 157 3.61 10.96 -12.18
C VAL A 157 4.71 11.54 -11.31
N LEU A 158 5.78 12.08 -11.91
CA LEU A 158 6.85 12.78 -11.19
C LEU A 158 6.32 14.01 -10.44
N THR A 159 5.46 14.81 -11.08
CA THR A 159 4.86 15.99 -10.45
C THR A 159 4.02 15.61 -9.23
N LEU A 160 3.18 14.59 -9.35
CA LEU A 160 2.39 14.05 -8.23
C LEU A 160 3.31 13.53 -7.11
N THR A 161 4.36 12.78 -7.46
CA THR A 161 5.34 12.25 -6.51
C THR A 161 6.01 13.38 -5.72
N CYS A 162 6.46 14.44 -6.42
CA CYS A 162 7.06 15.61 -5.80
C CYS A 162 6.07 16.35 -4.87
N LEU A 163 4.82 16.50 -5.28
CA LEU A 163 3.78 17.12 -4.45
C LEU A 163 3.59 16.36 -3.13
N PHE A 164 3.44 15.03 -3.20
CA PHE A 164 3.29 14.19 -2.01
C PHE A 164 4.55 14.09 -1.16
N ALA A 165 5.74 14.19 -1.77
CA ALA A 165 7.00 14.29 -1.05
C ALA A 165 7.07 15.59 -0.23
N LEU A 166 6.67 16.73 -0.81
CA LEU A 166 6.63 18.01 -0.11
C LEU A 166 5.60 18.01 1.03
N LEU A 167 4.42 17.43 0.81
CA LEU A 167 3.40 17.28 1.85
C LEU A 167 3.90 16.39 3.00
N SER A 168 4.50 15.25 2.68
CA SER A 168 5.09 14.33 3.66
C SER A 168 6.19 15.01 4.46
N PHE A 169 7.09 15.74 3.80
CA PHE A 169 8.15 16.50 4.45
C PHE A 169 7.60 17.56 5.41
N ARG A 170 6.57 18.30 4.99
CA ARG A 170 5.91 19.32 5.82
C ARG A 170 5.28 18.70 7.06
N ILE A 171 4.59 17.57 6.90
CA ILE A 171 3.96 16.82 7.99
C ILE A 171 5.01 16.37 9.00
N ILE A 172 6.05 15.66 8.54
CA ILE A 172 7.14 15.16 9.37
C ILE A 172 7.81 16.31 10.12
N SER A 173 8.19 17.38 9.42
CA SER A 173 8.81 18.56 10.01
C SER A 173 7.93 19.24 11.05
N SER A 174 6.61 19.29 10.84
CA SER A 174 5.68 19.90 11.78
C SER A 174 5.49 19.08 13.06
N ASN A 175 5.44 17.75 12.95
CA ASN A 175 5.24 16.86 14.10
C ASN A 175 6.49 16.79 14.98
N ILE A 176 7.70 16.83 14.40
CA ILE A 176 8.96 16.92 15.16
C ILE A 176 8.93 18.13 16.10
N LYS A 177 8.43 19.28 15.62
CA LYS A 177 8.37 20.52 16.41
C LYS A 177 7.32 20.49 17.52
N ARG A 178 6.23 19.73 17.34
CA ARG A 178 5.06 19.76 18.22
C ARG A 178 5.10 18.79 19.41
N ARG A 179 6.10 17.90 19.50
CA ARG A 179 6.20 16.84 20.54
C ARG A 179 4.87 16.09 20.74
N VAL A 180 4.23 15.74 19.63
CA VAL A 180 2.92 15.07 19.64
C VAL A 180 3.04 13.71 20.32
N GLU A 181 2.14 13.36 21.23
CA GLU A 181 2.08 12.02 21.80
C GLU A 181 1.29 11.08 20.88
N LEU A 182 1.68 9.80 20.85
CA LEU A 182 0.94 8.79 20.08
C LEU A 182 -0.39 8.54 20.79
N THR A 183 -1.50 8.61 20.06
CA THR A 183 -2.79 8.18 20.61
C THR A 183 -2.76 6.67 20.86
N PRO A 184 -3.18 6.19 22.04
CA PRO A 184 -3.21 4.76 22.31
C PRO A 184 -4.19 4.07 21.36
N PHE A 185 -3.81 2.87 20.91
CA PHE A 185 -4.67 2.05 20.06
C PHE A 185 -5.98 1.72 20.79
N LYS A 186 -7.11 2.03 20.15
CA LYS A 186 -8.44 1.69 20.66
C LYS A 186 -9.11 0.72 19.68
N PRO A 187 -9.39 -0.53 20.09
CA PRO A 187 -10.13 -1.48 19.27
C PRO A 187 -11.50 -0.92 18.87
N ASP A 188 -11.91 -1.13 17.62
CA ASP A 188 -13.22 -0.74 17.09
C ASP A 188 -13.93 -1.97 16.52
N LYS A 189 -15.10 -2.30 17.07
CA LYS A 189 -15.89 -3.46 16.64
C LYS A 189 -16.27 -3.40 15.16
N PHE A 190 -16.54 -2.20 14.63
CA PHE A 190 -16.87 -2.04 13.22
C PHE A 190 -15.67 -2.40 12.34
N LEU A 191 -14.49 -1.86 12.68
CA LEU A 191 -13.26 -2.16 11.95
C LEU A 191 -12.84 -3.63 12.10
N ASP A 192 -13.08 -4.25 13.26
CA ASP A 192 -12.86 -5.67 13.49
C ASP A 192 -13.74 -6.54 12.57
N VAL A 193 -15.03 -6.19 12.39
CA VAL A 193 -15.94 -6.90 11.46
C VAL A 193 -15.47 -6.76 10.02
N ILE A 194 -15.12 -5.54 9.59
CA ILE A 194 -14.59 -5.30 8.25
C ILE A 194 -13.27 -6.08 8.05
N ALA A 195 -12.43 -6.20 9.08
CA ALA A 195 -11.17 -6.94 9.00
C ALA A 195 -11.40 -8.43 8.79
N VAL A 196 -12.35 -9.02 9.52
CA VAL A 196 -12.72 -10.43 9.35
C VAL A 196 -13.28 -10.66 7.94
N ILE A 197 -14.20 -9.80 7.47
CA ILE A 197 -14.76 -9.89 6.11
C ILE A 197 -13.65 -9.79 5.05
N MET A 198 -12.73 -8.85 5.21
CA MET A 198 -11.61 -8.67 4.27
C MET A 198 -10.70 -9.89 4.26
N VAL A 199 -10.30 -10.42 5.41
CA VAL A 199 -9.43 -11.61 5.48
C VAL A 199 -10.11 -12.83 4.85
N MET A 200 -11.41 -13.03 5.11
CA MET A 200 -12.18 -14.09 4.45
C MET A 200 -12.21 -13.89 2.93
N PHE A 201 -12.51 -12.67 2.47
CA PHE A 201 -12.53 -12.34 1.04
C PHE A 201 -11.17 -12.57 0.37
N LEU A 202 -10.08 -12.09 0.97
CA LEU A 202 -8.71 -12.27 0.46
C LEU A 202 -8.35 -13.77 0.37
N THR A 203 -8.75 -14.56 1.36
CA THR A 203 -8.54 -16.02 1.37
C THR A 203 -9.31 -16.68 0.24
N VAL A 204 -10.58 -16.31 0.06
CA VAL A 204 -11.41 -16.83 -1.03
C VAL A 204 -10.83 -16.43 -2.39
N SER A 205 -10.43 -15.17 -2.54
CA SER A 205 -9.80 -14.64 -3.75
C SER A 205 -8.50 -15.36 -4.09
N PHE A 206 -7.68 -15.67 -3.07
CA PHE A 206 -6.42 -16.39 -3.28
C PHE A 206 -6.62 -17.83 -3.75
N PHE A 207 -7.51 -18.59 -3.09
CA PHE A 207 -7.63 -20.03 -3.35
C PHE A 207 -8.65 -20.39 -4.44
N PHE A 208 -9.74 -19.62 -4.60
CA PHE A 208 -10.91 -20.06 -5.35
C PHE A 208 -11.21 -19.25 -6.61
N LEU A 209 -10.78 -17.99 -6.69
CA LEU A 209 -10.82 -17.26 -7.95
C LEU A 209 -9.65 -17.76 -8.79
N ILE A 210 -9.93 -18.60 -9.79
CA ILE A 210 -8.94 -19.24 -10.64
C ILE A 210 -9.23 -18.87 -12.09
N ASP A 211 -8.34 -18.08 -12.69
CA ASP A 211 -8.43 -17.79 -14.12
C ASP A 211 -7.81 -18.92 -14.94
N GLY A 212 -8.57 -19.39 -15.93
CA GLY A 212 -8.17 -20.47 -16.83
C GLY A 212 -7.19 -20.00 -17.88
N GLY A 213 -5.93 -19.77 -17.49
CA GLY A 213 -4.76 -19.76 -18.36
C GLY A 213 -4.75 -18.77 -19.54
N THR A 214 -4.03 -17.66 -19.38
CA THR A 214 -3.31 -17.02 -20.49
C THR A 214 -1.82 -17.16 -20.23
N ASP A 215 -1.06 -17.63 -21.22
CA ASP A 215 0.40 -17.91 -21.18
C ASP A 215 1.29 -16.66 -21.04
N THR A 216 0.73 -15.54 -20.59
CA THR A 216 1.49 -14.32 -20.36
C THR A 216 2.05 -14.29 -18.93
N PRO A 217 3.33 -13.91 -18.74
CA PRO A 217 3.98 -13.85 -17.42
C PRO A 217 3.41 -12.76 -16.48
N HIS A 218 2.40 -12.02 -16.93
CA HIS A 218 1.59 -11.16 -16.06
C HIS A 218 0.58 -12.02 -15.31
N LEU A 219 1.08 -12.68 -14.26
CA LEU A 219 0.40 -13.57 -13.32
C LEU A 219 -0.69 -12.89 -12.47
N ILE A 220 -1.48 -11.99 -13.05
CA ILE A 220 -2.65 -11.40 -12.41
C ILE A 220 -3.86 -12.21 -12.83
N ASN A 221 -4.62 -12.68 -11.84
CA ASN A 221 -5.82 -13.43 -12.08
C ASN A 221 -6.95 -12.44 -12.35
N ARG A 222 -7.52 -12.43 -13.56
CA ARG A 222 -8.47 -11.39 -13.96
C ARG A 222 -9.74 -11.44 -13.13
N GLN A 223 -10.22 -12.64 -12.78
CA GLN A 223 -11.39 -12.79 -11.92
C GLN A 223 -11.14 -12.23 -10.52
N ALA A 224 -9.98 -12.56 -9.94
CA ALA A 224 -9.56 -12.03 -8.65
C ALA A 224 -9.40 -10.50 -8.70
N LEU A 225 -8.79 -9.98 -9.76
CA LEU A 225 -8.64 -8.55 -9.97
C LEU A 225 -9.99 -7.84 -10.05
N ILE A 226 -10.93 -8.34 -10.86
CA ILE A 226 -12.28 -7.75 -11.01
C ILE A 226 -13.01 -7.74 -9.66
N ALA A 227 -12.98 -8.86 -8.93
CA ALA A 227 -13.61 -8.94 -7.62
C ALA A 227 -12.99 -7.93 -6.64
N ASN A 228 -11.66 -7.82 -6.61
CA ASN A 228 -10.96 -6.86 -5.74
C ASN A 228 -11.21 -5.41 -6.13
N ILE A 229 -11.31 -5.09 -7.42
CA ILE A 229 -11.66 -3.75 -7.92
C ILE A 229 -13.05 -3.33 -7.45
N ILE A 230 -13.98 -4.27 -7.23
CA ILE A 230 -15.32 -3.96 -6.70
C ILE A 230 -15.31 -3.86 -5.17
N VAL A 231 -14.69 -4.82 -4.49
CA VAL A 231 -14.73 -4.92 -3.02
C VAL A 231 -13.89 -3.84 -2.35
N SER A 232 -12.72 -3.50 -2.90
CA SER A 232 -11.79 -2.56 -2.27
C SER A 232 -12.35 -1.14 -2.15
N PRO A 233 -12.99 -0.57 -3.20
CA PRO A 233 -13.68 0.72 -3.07
C PRO A 233 -14.81 0.70 -2.05
N ILE A 234 -15.57 -0.40 -1.94
CA ILE A 234 -16.65 -0.53 -0.94
C ILE A 234 -16.07 -0.47 0.47
N ILE A 235 -14.97 -1.18 0.73
CA ILE A 235 -14.29 -1.16 2.03
C ILE A 235 -13.69 0.22 2.30
N ALA A 236 -12.98 0.80 1.33
CA ALA A 236 -12.41 2.14 1.49
C ALA A 236 -13.50 3.21 1.76
N LEU A 237 -14.63 3.13 1.07
CA LEU A 237 -15.78 3.99 1.30
C LEU A 237 -16.37 3.76 2.70
N ALA A 238 -16.51 2.52 3.14
CA ALA A 238 -16.99 2.21 4.49
C ALA A 238 -16.07 2.78 5.58
N LEU A 239 -14.74 2.67 5.41
CA LEU A 239 -13.75 3.27 6.30
C LEU A 239 -13.85 4.80 6.31
N HIS A 240 -14.02 5.41 5.13
CA HIS A 240 -14.14 6.85 5.00
C HIS A 240 -15.43 7.40 5.62
N LEU A 241 -16.58 6.74 5.35
CA LEU A 241 -17.88 7.10 5.93
C LEU A 241 -17.86 6.93 7.45
N ARG A 242 -17.27 5.84 7.98
CA ARG A 242 -17.07 5.66 9.42
C ARG A 242 -16.26 6.81 10.01
N ARG A 243 -15.19 7.23 9.36
CA ARG A 243 -14.36 8.35 9.82
C ARG A 243 -15.14 9.68 9.86
N ILE A 244 -15.88 10.00 8.79
CA ILE A 244 -16.67 11.25 8.72
C ILE A 244 -17.76 11.27 9.79
N THR A 245 -18.53 10.18 9.91
CA THR A 245 -19.67 10.09 10.82
C THR A 245 -19.24 10.07 12.29
N SER A 246 -18.15 9.37 12.60
CA SER A 246 -17.68 9.21 13.98
C SER A 246 -16.76 10.32 14.46
N LYS A 247 -16.14 11.05 13.52
CA LYS A 247 -15.02 11.98 13.75
C LYS A 247 -13.83 11.34 14.49
N GLN A 248 -13.80 10.01 14.61
CA GLN A 248 -12.72 9.26 15.23
C GLN A 248 -11.71 8.86 14.15
N PRO A 249 -10.40 9.03 14.41
CA PRO A 249 -9.39 8.53 13.50
C PRO A 249 -9.38 7.01 13.50
N ILE A 250 -8.89 6.41 12.41
CA ILE A 250 -8.55 4.98 12.41
C ILE A 250 -7.41 4.81 13.41
N SER A 251 -7.62 3.96 14.41
CA SER A 251 -6.60 3.69 15.43
C SER A 251 -5.46 2.90 14.80
N ILE A 252 -4.39 3.61 14.44
CA ILE A 252 -3.13 3.08 13.91
C ILE A 252 -1.99 3.29 14.91
#